data_AF-A0A8T7JHZ8-F1
#
_entry.id   AF-A0A8T7JHZ8-F1
#
_cell.length_a   1.000
_cell.length_b   1.000
_cell.length_c   1.000
_cell.angle_alpha   90.00
_cell.angle_beta   90.00
_cell.angle_gamma   90.00
#
_symmetry.space_group_name_H-M   'P 1'
#
loop_
_entity.id
_entity.type
_entity.pdbx_description
1 polymer ?
#
loop_
_entity_poly.entity_id
_entity_poly.type
_entity_poly.pdbx_seq_one_letter_code
_entity_poly.pdbx_strand_id
1 'polypeptide(L)'
;MTPSIDPNRENNNKRHDDGLPDWQAMACVKPSAEQYANILQSSILFLRRFICHESLYGDSEGARELLKVQELLATLEQSSESQFNIQLRESYEYVCCYLELLHETQAPLDLCVEFERLIQILEAVQCMQQQTALGVMGSLAQLHSHLKYRS
;
A
#
# COMPACT_ATOMS: atom_id res chain seq x y z
N MET A 1 44.53 41.36 -10.36
CA MET A 1 43.66 40.58 -11.25
C MET A 1 42.73 39.77 -10.37
N THR A 2 41.46 40.18 -10.26
CA THR A 2 40.43 39.52 -9.44
C THR A 2 39.68 38.50 -10.29
N PRO A 3 39.52 37.23 -9.87
CA PRO A 3 38.58 36.33 -10.51
C PRO A 3 37.16 36.67 -10.03
N SER A 4 36.25 36.90 -10.97
CA SER A 4 34.82 37.09 -10.69
C SER A 4 34.24 35.82 -10.07
N ILE A 5 33.68 35.96 -8.87
CA ILE A 5 32.92 34.92 -8.18
C ILE A 5 31.46 35.12 -8.57
N ASP A 6 30.90 34.14 -9.27
CA ASP A 6 29.49 34.04 -9.62
C ASP A 6 28.70 33.57 -8.38
N PRO A 7 27.72 34.32 -7.85
CA PRO A 7 27.05 33.99 -6.58
C PRO A 7 26.01 32.86 -6.69
N ASN A 8 25.88 32.21 -7.84
CA ASN A 8 24.81 31.24 -8.10
C ASN A 8 25.28 29.79 -8.32
N ARG A 9 26.48 29.43 -7.86
CA ARG A 9 26.99 28.05 -7.97
C ARG A 9 26.97 27.37 -6.61
N GLU A 10 25.78 26.90 -6.22
CA GLU A 10 25.58 25.98 -5.10
C GLU A 10 26.37 24.70 -5.34
N ASN A 11 27.56 24.64 -4.75
CA ASN A 11 28.42 23.47 -4.76
C ASN A 11 28.00 22.53 -3.64
N ASN A 12 26.86 21.86 -3.78
CA ASN A 12 26.47 20.74 -2.93
C ASN A 12 27.24 19.48 -3.37
N ASN A 13 28.53 19.44 -3.02
CA ASN A 13 29.37 18.25 -3.12
C ASN A 13 29.60 17.69 -1.71
N LYS A 14 28.57 17.01 -1.18
CA LYS A 14 28.78 16.00 -0.13
C LYS A 14 28.50 14.64 -0.77
N ARG A 15 29.62 13.95 -0.99
CA ARG A 15 29.74 12.61 -1.56
C ARG A 15 28.93 11.63 -0.71
N HIS A 16 27.93 10.99 -1.31
CA HIS A 16 27.39 9.72 -0.82
C HIS A 16 28.41 8.64 -1.22
N ASP A 17 29.11 8.12 -0.22
CA ASP A 17 29.92 6.91 -0.30
C ASP A 17 29.39 6.01 0.82
N ASP A 18 28.49 5.11 0.43
CA ASP A 18 28.21 3.80 1.04
C ASP A 18 26.96 3.25 0.33
N GLY A 19 27.19 2.29 -0.56
CA GLY A 19 26.20 1.72 -1.48
C GLY A 19 25.14 0.84 -0.81
N LEU A 20 24.45 1.34 0.21
CA LEU A 20 23.17 0.80 0.62
C LEU A 20 22.04 1.71 0.11
N PRO A 21 21.02 1.15 -0.57
CA PRO A 21 19.80 1.89 -0.86
C PRO A 21 19.25 2.41 0.47
N ASP A 22 19.08 3.73 0.56
CA ASP A 22 18.44 4.37 1.70
C ASP A 22 16.94 4.06 1.63
N TRP A 23 16.58 2.85 2.08
CA TRP A 23 15.19 2.34 2.07
C TRP A 23 14.26 3.27 2.85
N GLN A 24 14.79 4.00 3.84
CA GLN A 24 14.06 5.01 4.60
C GLN A 24 13.78 6.27 3.76
N ALA A 25 14.74 6.71 2.92
CA ALA A 25 14.48 7.77 1.95
C ALA A 25 13.47 7.36 0.87
N MET A 26 13.48 6.09 0.45
CA MET A 26 12.48 5.56 -0.49
C MET A 26 11.08 5.43 0.13
N ALA A 27 10.98 5.03 1.40
CA ALA A 27 9.72 5.02 2.14
C ALA A 27 9.16 6.43 2.41
N CYS A 28 10.01 7.46 2.36
CA CYS A 28 9.62 8.87 2.55
C CYS A 28 9.03 9.51 1.27
N VAL A 29 9.32 8.94 0.09
CA VAL A 29 8.67 9.38 -1.15
C VAL A 29 7.24 8.89 -1.11
N LYS A 30 6.30 9.76 -0.73
CA LYS A 30 4.87 9.51 -0.91
C LYS A 30 4.66 9.06 -2.37
N PRO A 31 4.24 7.81 -2.61
CA PRO A 31 4.03 7.31 -3.96
C PRO A 31 3.12 8.28 -4.71
N SER A 32 3.40 8.50 -5.99
CA SER A 32 2.46 9.23 -6.83
C SER A 32 1.13 8.49 -6.84
N ALA A 33 0.04 9.20 -7.09
CA ALA A 33 -1.29 8.57 -7.11
C ALA A 33 -1.37 7.42 -8.16
N GLU A 34 -0.61 7.52 -9.26
CA GLU A 34 -0.43 6.44 -10.24
C GLU A 34 0.35 5.23 -9.68
N GLN A 35 1.40 5.48 -8.88
CA GLN A 35 2.15 4.40 -8.22
C GLN A 35 1.26 3.66 -7.21
N TYR A 36 0.41 4.38 -6.46
CA TYR A 36 -0.58 3.76 -5.58
C TYR A 36 -1.57 2.88 -6.34
N ALA A 37 -2.09 3.35 -7.48
CA ALA A 37 -2.99 2.56 -8.33
C ALA A 37 -2.30 1.27 -8.84
N ASN A 38 -1.04 1.38 -9.27
CA ASN A 38 -0.25 0.22 -9.73
C ASN A 38 0.04 -0.79 -8.60
N ILE A 39 0.36 -0.29 -7.39
CA ILE A 39 0.60 -1.13 -6.21
C ILE A 39 -0.69 -1.87 -5.83
N LEU A 40 -1.81 -1.15 -5.75
CA LEU A 40 -3.12 -1.73 -5.44
C LEU A 40 -3.50 -2.81 -6.45
N GLN A 41 -3.36 -2.53 -7.75
CA GLN A 41 -3.67 -3.50 -8.80
C GLN A 41 -2.76 -4.74 -8.71
N SER A 42 -1.48 -4.56 -8.40
CA SER A 42 -0.53 -5.66 -8.22
C SER A 42 -0.92 -6.55 -7.04
N SER A 43 -1.30 -5.95 -5.91
CA SER A 43 -1.78 -6.65 -4.71
C SER A 43 -3.08 -7.42 -4.95
N ILE A 44 -4.02 -6.86 -5.72
CA ILE A 44 -5.25 -7.56 -6.12
C ILE A 44 -4.92 -8.78 -7.01
N LEU A 45 -3.99 -8.63 -7.96
CA LEU A 45 -3.56 -9.74 -8.81
C LEU A 45 -2.82 -10.83 -8.03
N PHE A 46 -1.99 -10.44 -7.05
CA PHE A 46 -1.35 -11.35 -6.11
C PHE A 46 -2.40 -12.16 -5.35
N LEU A 47 -3.35 -11.50 -4.66
CA LEU A 47 -4.41 -12.17 -3.90
C LEU A 47 -5.18 -13.16 -4.77
N ARG A 48 -5.56 -12.75 -5.99
CA ARG A 48 -6.30 -13.62 -6.91
C ARG A 48 -5.53 -14.90 -7.25
N ARG A 49 -4.22 -14.79 -7.48
CA ARG A 49 -3.37 -15.97 -7.77
C ARG A 49 -3.20 -16.84 -6.53
N PHE A 50 -2.98 -16.21 -5.37
CA PHE A 50 -2.78 -16.89 -4.11
C PHE A 50 -4.04 -17.67 -3.67
N ILE A 51 -5.22 -17.04 -3.72
CA ILE A 51 -6.51 -17.67 -3.41
C ILE A 51 -6.76 -18.88 -4.31
N CYS A 52 -6.50 -18.76 -5.61
CA CYS A 52 -6.62 -19.89 -6.53
C CYS A 52 -5.68 -21.04 -6.16
N HIS A 53 -4.47 -20.74 -5.69
CA HIS A 53 -3.53 -21.74 -5.21
C HIS A 53 -4.05 -22.39 -3.91
N GLU A 54 -4.27 -21.62 -2.84
CA GLU A 54 -4.73 -22.14 -1.53
C GLU A 54 -6.02 -22.95 -1.60
N SER A 55 -7.00 -22.49 -2.40
CA SER A 55 -8.25 -23.25 -2.60
C SER A 55 -8.02 -24.62 -3.24
N LEU A 56 -6.95 -24.81 -4.01
CA LEU A 56 -6.59 -26.10 -4.61
C LEU A 56 -5.83 -27.00 -3.62
N TYR A 57 -5.11 -26.42 -2.65
CA TYR A 57 -4.31 -27.13 -1.66
C TYR A 57 -5.03 -27.40 -0.33
N GLY A 58 -6.27 -26.91 -0.17
CA GLY A 58 -7.19 -27.36 0.86
C GLY A 58 -7.52 -26.34 1.95
N ASP A 59 -6.90 -25.14 1.93
CA ASP A 59 -7.27 -24.06 2.85
C ASP A 59 -8.42 -23.22 2.27
N SER A 60 -9.60 -23.84 2.23
CA SER A 60 -10.83 -23.19 1.74
C SER A 60 -11.32 -22.04 2.63
N GLU A 61 -10.95 -22.04 3.92
CA GLU A 61 -11.33 -20.97 4.85
C GLU A 61 -10.42 -19.75 4.64
N GLY A 62 -9.10 -19.96 4.55
CA GLY A 62 -8.17 -18.89 4.24
C GLY A 62 -8.41 -18.27 2.88
N ALA A 63 -8.71 -19.10 1.87
CA ALA A 63 -9.12 -18.61 0.55
C ALA A 63 -10.39 -17.73 0.61
N ARG A 64 -11.36 -18.05 1.47
CA ARG A 64 -12.60 -17.27 1.63
C ARG A 64 -12.34 -15.93 2.30
N GLU A 65 -11.56 -15.91 3.37
CA GLU A 65 -11.25 -14.66 4.07
C GLU A 65 -10.41 -13.73 3.20
N LEU A 66 -9.41 -14.26 2.48
CA LEU A 66 -8.61 -13.47 1.55
C LEU A 66 -9.42 -12.96 0.34
N LEU A 67 -10.47 -13.68 -0.08
CA LEU A 67 -11.40 -13.19 -1.10
C LEU A 67 -12.14 -11.93 -0.62
N LYS A 68 -12.54 -11.87 0.65
CA LYS A 68 -13.16 -10.65 1.21
C LYS A 68 -12.20 -9.47 1.18
N VAL A 69 -10.91 -9.70 1.46
CA VAL A 69 -9.87 -8.67 1.35
C VAL A 69 -9.74 -8.19 -0.10
N GLN A 70 -9.74 -9.10 -1.06
CA GLN A 70 -9.68 -8.76 -2.49
C GLN A 70 -10.90 -7.92 -2.93
N GLU A 71 -12.11 -8.30 -2.51
CA GLU A 71 -13.35 -7.57 -2.80
C GLU A 71 -13.36 -6.19 -2.15
N LEU A 72 -12.86 -6.08 -0.91
CA LEU A 72 -12.71 -4.80 -0.22
C LEU A 72 -11.77 -3.87 -1.00
N LEU A 73 -10.61 -4.37 -1.44
CA LEU A 73 -9.66 -3.59 -2.24
C LEU A 73 -10.23 -3.19 -3.61
N ALA A 74 -11.10 -4.01 -4.21
CA ALA A 74 -11.75 -3.68 -5.47
C ALA A 74 -12.88 -2.63 -5.32
N THR A 75 -13.47 -2.51 -4.14
CA THR A 75 -14.59 -1.60 -3.85
C THR A 75 -14.17 -0.30 -3.16
N LEU A 76 -12.87 -0.06 -2.99
CA LEU A 76 -12.29 1.13 -2.36
C LEU A 76 -12.83 2.47 -2.90
N GLU A 77 -13.26 2.52 -4.16
CA GLU A 77 -13.79 3.72 -4.81
C GLU A 77 -15.24 4.07 -4.40
N GLN A 78 -15.97 3.15 -3.76
CA GLN A 78 -17.43 3.25 -3.64
C GLN A 78 -17.94 3.46 -2.20
N SER A 79 -17.10 3.35 -1.17
CA SER A 79 -17.59 3.12 0.18
C SER A 79 -17.25 4.23 1.18
N SER A 80 -18.27 5.06 1.47
CA SER A 80 -18.33 5.92 2.65
C SER A 80 -19.21 5.32 3.77
N GLU A 81 -19.40 4.00 3.76
CA GLU A 81 -20.36 3.32 4.64
C GLU A 81 -19.70 2.74 5.89
N SER A 82 -20.45 2.70 7.00
CA SER A 82 -20.01 2.12 8.26
C SER A 82 -19.67 0.63 8.15
N GLN A 83 -20.36 -0.10 7.27
CA GLN A 83 -20.08 -1.51 6.99
C GLN A 83 -18.71 -1.72 6.37
N PHE A 84 -18.29 -0.85 5.45
CA PHE A 84 -16.95 -0.91 4.86
C PHE A 84 -15.86 -0.75 5.91
N ASN A 85 -16.04 0.15 6.87
CA ASN A 85 -15.06 0.34 7.95
C ASN A 85 -14.94 -0.88 8.87
N ILE A 86 -16.06 -1.58 9.13
CA ILE A 86 -16.04 -2.84 9.89
C ILE A 86 -15.28 -3.90 9.11
N GLN A 87 -15.63 -4.09 7.83
CA GLN A 87 -14.99 -5.08 6.96
C GLN A 87 -13.49 -4.79 6.75
N LEU A 88 -13.11 -3.51 6.67
CA LEU A 88 -11.71 -3.07 6.58
C LEU A 88 -10.92 -3.48 7.82
N ARG A 89 -11.47 -3.25 9.01
CA ARG A 89 -10.82 -3.65 10.27
C ARG A 89 -10.69 -5.17 10.37
N GLU A 90 -11.76 -5.91 10.09
CA GLU A 90 -11.73 -7.38 10.12
C GLU A 90 -10.72 -7.95 9.12
N SER A 91 -10.68 -7.39 7.90
CA SER A 91 -9.71 -7.76 6.88
C SER A 91 -8.27 -7.47 7.31
N TYR A 92 -8.03 -6.31 7.94
CA TYR A 92 -6.71 -5.96 8.47
C TYR A 92 -6.26 -6.93 9.57
N GLU A 93 -7.11 -7.19 10.56
CA GLU A 93 -6.82 -8.13 11.66
C GLU A 93 -6.52 -9.53 11.11
N TYR A 94 -7.32 -10.00 10.15
CA TYR A 94 -7.13 -11.29 9.52
C TYR A 94 -5.77 -11.40 8.81
N VAL A 95 -5.42 -10.40 7.98
CA VAL A 95 -4.16 -10.40 7.22
C VAL A 95 -2.95 -10.35 8.16
N CYS A 96 -3.03 -9.61 9.28
CA CYS A 96 -1.98 -9.61 10.31
C CYS A 96 -1.79 -11.01 10.93
N CYS A 97 -2.88 -11.64 11.39
CA CYS A 97 -2.83 -13.00 11.92
C CYS A 97 -2.31 -14.02 10.89
N TYR A 98 -2.69 -13.86 9.62
CA TYR A 98 -2.21 -14.73 8.55
C TYR A 98 -0.71 -14.55 8.30
N LEU A 99 -0.20 -13.31 8.33
CA LEU A 99 1.23 -13.05 8.23
C LEU A 99 2.02 -13.66 9.40
N GLU A 100 1.50 -13.56 10.63
CA GLU A 100 2.10 -14.23 11.79
C GLU A 100 2.18 -15.76 11.57
N LEU A 101 1.10 -16.38 11.08
CA LEU A 101 1.08 -17.79 10.73
C LEU A 101 2.10 -18.15 9.63
N LEU A 102 2.24 -17.30 8.61
CA LEU A 102 3.25 -17.50 7.55
C LEU A 102 4.67 -17.46 8.12
N HIS A 103 4.95 -16.57 9.07
CA HIS A 103 6.24 -16.53 9.77
C HIS A 103 6.47 -17.76 10.63
N GLU A 104 5.46 -18.20 11.39
CA GLU A 104 5.55 -19.42 12.23
C GLU A 104 5.81 -20.68 11.41
N THR A 105 5.20 -20.76 10.22
CA THR A 105 5.34 -21.89 9.30
C THR A 105 6.57 -21.81 8.40
N GLN A 106 7.41 -20.76 8.55
CA GLN A 106 8.61 -20.53 7.73
C GLN A 106 8.29 -20.45 6.24
N ALA A 107 7.21 -19.77 5.88
CA ALA A 107 6.83 -19.52 4.50
C ALA A 107 7.92 -18.72 3.74
N PRO A 108 7.94 -18.77 2.41
CA PRO A 108 8.90 -18.02 1.60
C PRO A 108 8.84 -16.52 1.89
N LEU A 109 10.00 -15.86 2.01
CA LEU A 109 10.10 -14.43 2.32
C LEU A 109 9.30 -13.55 1.33
N ASP A 110 9.36 -13.89 0.04
CA ASP A 110 8.63 -13.15 -1.01
C ASP A 110 7.12 -13.15 -0.75
N LEU A 111 6.59 -14.24 -0.18
CA LEU A 111 5.18 -14.32 0.19
C LEU A 111 4.88 -13.41 1.37
N CYS A 112 5.69 -13.44 2.43
CA CYS A 112 5.52 -12.58 3.60
C CYS A 112 5.54 -11.09 3.22
N VAL A 113 6.45 -10.70 2.32
CA VAL A 113 6.54 -9.32 1.82
C VAL A 113 5.27 -8.87 1.07
N GLU A 114 4.63 -9.77 0.32
CA GLU A 114 3.35 -9.44 -0.34
C GLU A 114 2.22 -9.24 0.68
N PHE A 115 2.20 -10.01 1.78
CA PHE A 115 1.26 -9.83 2.88
C PHE A 115 1.54 -8.56 3.70
N GLU A 116 2.80 -8.23 3.98
CA GLU A 116 3.18 -6.95 4.59
C GLU A 116 2.72 -5.75 3.73
N ARG A 117 2.86 -5.86 2.40
CA ARG A 117 2.34 -4.84 1.48
C ARG A 117 0.83 -4.69 1.58
N LEU A 118 0.09 -5.80 1.70
CA LEU A 118 -1.37 -5.74 1.90
C LEU A 118 -1.74 -5.02 3.19
N ILE A 119 -1.04 -5.28 4.29
CA ILE A 119 -1.23 -4.59 5.58
C ILE A 119 -1.04 -3.08 5.39
N GLN A 120 0.06 -2.65 4.77
CA GLN A 120 0.33 -1.23 4.52
C GLN A 120 -0.76 -0.54 3.68
N ILE A 121 -1.33 -1.24 2.68
CA ILE A 121 -2.43 -0.72 1.89
C ILE A 121 -3.68 -0.54 2.77
N LEU A 122 -4.03 -1.54 3.58
CA LEU A 122 -5.19 -1.47 4.46
C LEU A 122 -5.05 -0.35 5.52
N GLU A 123 -3.86 -0.17 6.09
CA GLU A 123 -3.56 0.95 7.00
C GLU A 123 -3.72 2.31 6.32
N ALA A 124 -3.19 2.45 5.09
CA ALA A 124 -3.32 3.69 4.34
C ALA A 124 -4.79 4.02 4.07
N VAL A 125 -5.60 3.03 3.67
CA VAL A 125 -7.04 3.18 3.47
C VAL A 125 -7.73 3.60 4.77
N GLN A 126 -7.41 2.95 5.89
CA GLN A 126 -7.99 3.27 7.19
C GLN A 126 -7.65 4.71 7.62
N CYS A 127 -6.40 5.13 7.40
CA CYS A 127 -5.97 6.50 7.65
C CYS A 127 -6.74 7.52 6.80
N MET A 128 -6.94 7.23 5.51
CA MET A 128 -7.73 8.09 4.61
C MET A 128 -9.20 8.20 5.03
N GLN A 129 -9.81 7.09 5.48
CA GLN A 129 -11.18 7.09 6.00
C GLN A 129 -11.30 7.96 7.26
N GLN A 130 -10.35 7.85 8.19
CA GLN A 130 -10.30 8.70 9.39
C GLN A 130 -10.13 10.18 9.04
N GLN A 131 -9.24 10.51 8.11
CA GLN A 131 -9.04 11.89 7.66
C GLN A 131 -10.27 12.47 6.95
N THR A 132 -11.01 11.64 6.21
CA THR A 132 -12.30 12.00 5.60
C THR A 132 -13.36 12.25 6.66
N ALA A 133 -13.46 11.38 7.67
CA ALA A 133 -14.41 11.54 8.78
C ALA A 133 -14.13 12.80 9.62
N LEU A 134 -12.86 13.17 9.77
CA LEU A 134 -12.44 14.40 10.46
C LEU A 134 -12.60 15.67 9.59
N GLY A 135 -13.06 15.55 8.34
CA GLY A 135 -13.21 16.67 7.40
C GLY A 135 -11.89 17.27 6.92
N VAL A 136 -10.76 16.57 7.16
CA VAL A 136 -9.40 17.00 6.79
C VAL A 136 -9.12 16.71 5.31
N MET A 137 -9.67 15.62 4.78
CA MET A 137 -9.72 15.35 3.34
C MET A 137 -11.15 15.53 2.84
N GLY A 138 -11.32 16.34 1.80
CA GLY A 138 -12.55 16.30 1.02
C GLY A 138 -12.64 14.93 0.34
N SER A 139 -13.86 14.38 0.28
CA SER A 139 -14.17 12.96 0.05
C SER A 139 -13.21 12.20 -0.89
N LEU A 140 -13.05 10.88 -0.68
CA LEU A 140 -12.29 9.98 -1.58
C LEU A 140 -12.55 10.22 -3.08
N ALA A 141 -13.77 10.66 -3.45
CA ALA A 141 -14.14 11.07 -4.81
C ALA A 141 -13.33 12.27 -5.37
N GLN A 142 -12.88 13.20 -4.54
CA GLN A 142 -12.03 14.35 -4.93
C GLN A 142 -10.59 13.96 -5.21
N LEU A 143 -10.09 12.89 -4.58
CA LEU A 143 -8.77 12.34 -4.93
C LEU A 143 -8.82 11.65 -6.30
N HIS A 144 -9.95 11.00 -6.60
CA HIS A 144 -10.20 10.41 -7.91
C HIS A 144 -10.29 11.46 -9.02
N SER A 145 -10.96 12.60 -8.80
CA SER A 145 -10.98 13.68 -9.81
C SER A 145 -9.58 14.24 -10.08
N HIS A 146 -8.68 14.23 -9.10
CA HIS A 146 -7.27 14.58 -9.30
C HIS A 146 -6.45 13.51 -10.02
N LEU A 147 -6.81 12.23 -9.87
CA LEU A 147 -6.20 11.09 -10.55
C LEU A 147 -6.66 10.96 -12.01
N LYS A 148 -7.96 11.12 -12.27
CA LYS A 148 -8.59 10.92 -13.57
C LYS A 148 -8.29 12.04 -14.58
N TYR A 149 -7.86 13.21 -14.12
CA TYR A 149 -7.57 14.37 -14.98
C TYR A 149 -6.11 14.44 -15.44
N ARG A 150 -5.27 13.44 -15.10
CA ARG A 150 -3.85 13.40 -15.47
C ARG A 150 -3.46 12.27 -16.44
N SER A 151 -4.42 11.47 -16.89
CA SER A 151 -4.27 10.59 -18.08
C SER A 151 -4.55 11.36 -19.36
#